data_AF-I9UH36-F1
#
_entry.id   AF-I9UH36-F1
#
_cell.length_a   1.000
_cell.length_b   1.000
_cell.length_c   1.000
_cell.angle_alpha   90.00
_cell.angle_beta   90.00
_cell.angle_gamma   90.00
#
_symmetry.space_group_name_H-M   'P 1'
#
loop_
_entity.id
_entity.type
_entity.pdbx_description
1 polymer ?
#
loop_
_entity_poly.entity_id
_entity_poly.type
_entity_poly.pdbx_seq_one_letter_code
_entity_poly.pdbx_strand_id
1 'polypeptide(L)'
;MSDNLLHKDIQALIARLKRQDLSLGMLEKSLSRLIHDEINLEYLKACGLNFIETSENLITLKNLKTPLKDEVFSFIDLETTGSCPLKHEILEIGAVQVRGGKLLIVLKPL
;
A
#
# COMPACT_ATOMS: atom_id res chain seq x y z
N MET A 1 0.35 -22.63 1.32
CA MET A 1 1.76 -22.37 1.69
C MET A 1 2.35 -21.16 0.97
N SER A 2 1.72 -20.67 -0.12
CA SER A 2 2.15 -19.49 -0.92
C SER A 2 1.99 -18.14 -0.21
N ASP A 3 0.87 -17.90 0.49
CA ASP A 3 0.55 -16.57 1.06
C ASP A 3 1.57 -16.11 2.12
N ASN A 4 2.11 -17.08 2.88
CA ASN A 4 3.13 -16.82 3.89
C ASN A 4 4.50 -16.44 3.30
N LEU A 5 4.74 -16.74 2.02
CA LEU A 5 6.01 -16.42 1.36
C LEU A 5 5.96 -15.00 0.78
N LEU A 6 4.87 -14.65 0.08
CA LEU A 6 4.65 -13.32 -0.48
C LEU A 6 4.70 -12.23 0.61
N HIS A 7 4.03 -12.48 1.75
CA HIS A 7 4.07 -11.57 2.89
C HIS A 7 5.50 -11.36 3.41
N LYS A 8 6.29 -12.42 3.54
CA LYS A 8 7.69 -12.33 4.04
C LYS A 8 8.57 -11.54 3.08
N ASP A 9 8.44 -11.75 1.79
CA ASP A 9 9.22 -11.04 0.78
C ASP A 9 8.86 -9.54 0.73
N ILE A 10 7.57 -9.18 0.89
CA ILE A 10 7.14 -7.77 1.04
C ILE A 10 7.77 -7.15 2.29
N GLN A 11 7.72 -7.84 3.43
CA GLN A 11 8.34 -7.34 4.66
C GLN A 11 9.85 -7.18 4.53
N ALA A 12 10.52 -8.10 3.83
CA ALA A 12 11.95 -8.00 3.56
C ALA A 12 12.29 -6.78 2.68
N LEU A 13 11.48 -6.51 1.65
CA LEU A 13 11.63 -5.32 0.81
C LEU A 13 11.43 -4.03 1.62
N ILE A 14 10.40 -3.95 2.45
CA ILE A 14 10.14 -2.80 3.34
C ILE A 14 11.32 -2.60 4.30
N ALA A 15 11.80 -3.67 4.94
CA ALA A 15 12.91 -3.60 5.87
C ALA A 15 14.21 -3.10 5.21
N ARG A 16 14.41 -3.45 3.93
CA ARG A 16 15.54 -2.96 3.14
C ARG A 16 15.40 -1.47 2.80
N LEU A 17 14.24 -1.05 2.31
CA LEU A 17 13.97 0.35 1.95
C LEU A 17 13.99 1.30 3.15
N LYS A 18 13.66 0.80 4.35
CA LYS A 18 13.83 1.55 5.61
C LYS A 18 15.30 1.86 5.95
N ARG A 19 16.25 1.08 5.44
CA ARG A 19 17.68 1.25 5.71
C ARG A 19 18.40 2.02 4.62
N GLN A 20 18.01 1.83 3.37
CA GLN A 20 18.64 2.48 2.23
C GLN A 20 17.69 2.54 1.03
N ASP A 21 17.86 3.58 0.22
CA ASP A 21 17.19 3.71 -1.07
C ASP A 21 17.84 2.72 -2.08
N LEU A 22 17.10 2.29 -3.10
CA LEU A 22 17.52 1.23 -4.04
C LEU A 22 17.60 1.76 -5.46
N SER A 23 18.55 1.27 -6.26
CA SER A 23 18.47 1.50 -7.71
C SER A 23 17.28 0.72 -8.31
N LEU A 24 16.80 1.17 -9.47
CA LEU A 24 15.71 0.51 -10.19
C LEU A 24 15.98 -0.99 -10.40
N GLY A 25 17.17 -1.36 -10.88
CA GLY A 25 17.52 -2.77 -11.09
C GLY A 25 17.54 -3.62 -9.81
N MET A 26 17.88 -3.03 -8.66
CA MET A 26 17.81 -3.73 -7.37
C MET A 26 16.36 -3.93 -6.91
N LEU A 27 15.49 -2.95 -7.18
CA LEU A 27 14.07 -3.06 -6.94
C LEU A 27 13.46 -4.14 -7.83
N GLU A 28 13.72 -4.11 -9.14
CA GLU A 28 13.26 -5.12 -10.10
C GLU A 28 13.66 -6.53 -9.68
N LYS A 29 14.92 -6.73 -9.25
CA LYS A 29 15.39 -8.01 -8.72
C LYS A 29 14.71 -8.43 -7.41
N SER A 30 14.31 -7.48 -6.58
CA SER A 30 13.57 -7.78 -5.34
C SER A 30 12.13 -8.14 -5.65
N LEU A 31 11.52 -7.44 -6.61
CA LEU A 31 10.18 -7.67 -7.11
C LEU A 31 10.08 -8.94 -7.97
N SER A 32 11.13 -9.37 -8.66
CA SER A 32 11.11 -10.59 -9.47
C SER A 32 10.89 -11.87 -8.65
N ARG A 33 11.13 -11.80 -7.33
CA ARG A 33 10.81 -12.88 -6.37
C ARG A 33 9.37 -12.82 -5.87
N LEU A 34 8.75 -11.64 -5.97
CA LEU A 34 7.37 -11.35 -5.58
C LEU A 34 6.41 -11.58 -6.74
N ILE A 35 6.82 -11.22 -7.95
CA ILE A 35 6.02 -11.21 -9.18
C ILE A 35 6.29 -12.51 -9.95
N HIS A 36 5.66 -13.62 -9.52
CA HIS A 36 5.67 -14.87 -10.29
C HIS A 36 4.43 -15.04 -11.16
N ASP A 37 3.30 -14.44 -10.77
CA ASP A 37 2.05 -14.36 -11.50
C ASP A 37 1.53 -12.94 -11.31
N GLU A 38 1.07 -12.27 -12.37
CA GLU A 38 0.40 -10.95 -12.49
C GLU A 38 0.09 -10.16 -11.20
N ILE A 39 1.07 -9.99 -10.32
CA ILE A 39 0.97 -9.11 -9.16
C ILE A 39 1.09 -7.72 -9.74
N ASN A 40 -0.09 -7.18 -10.00
CA ASN A 40 -0.29 -5.85 -10.51
C ASN A 40 0.37 -4.88 -9.53
N LEU A 41 1.05 -3.85 -10.04
CA LEU A 41 1.65 -2.79 -9.20
C LEU A 41 0.63 -2.21 -8.21
N GLU A 42 -0.64 -2.26 -8.61
CA GLU A 42 -1.85 -1.90 -7.87
C GLU A 42 -2.02 -2.72 -6.59
N TYR A 43 -1.68 -4.01 -6.58
CA TYR A 43 -1.67 -4.82 -5.36
C TYR A 43 -0.58 -4.35 -4.40
N LEU A 44 0.63 -4.10 -4.90
CA LEU A 44 1.73 -3.59 -4.08
C LEU A 44 1.39 -2.22 -3.49
N LYS A 45 0.79 -1.33 -4.28
CA LYS A 45 0.25 -0.03 -3.83
C LYS A 45 -0.81 -0.23 -2.75
N ALA A 46 -1.74 -1.18 -2.92
CA ALA A 46 -2.75 -1.52 -1.92
C ALA A 46 -2.13 -2.05 -0.61
N CYS A 47 -0.98 -2.74 -0.68
CA CYS A 47 -0.19 -3.12 0.50
C CYS A 47 0.61 -1.95 1.13
N GLY A 48 0.44 -0.71 0.64
CA GLY A 48 1.13 0.47 1.14
C GLY A 48 2.53 0.70 0.56
N LEU A 49 2.91 -0.04 -0.49
CA LEU A 49 4.20 0.14 -1.18
C LEU A 49 4.08 1.21 -2.27
N ASN A 50 4.00 2.46 -1.84
CA ASN A 50 4.05 3.60 -2.75
C ASN A 50 5.50 4.00 -3.02
N PHE A 51 6.05 3.60 -4.17
CA PHE A 51 7.42 3.93 -4.56
C PHE A 51 7.51 5.35 -5.14
N ILE A 52 8.61 6.05 -4.84
CA ILE A 52 8.99 7.33 -5.46
C ILE A 52 10.45 7.31 -5.84
N GLU A 53 10.81 8.07 -6.87
CA GLU A 53 12.19 8.36 -7.22
C GLU A 53 12.69 9.55 -6.40
N THR A 54 13.93 9.45 -5.94
CA THR A 54 14.67 10.49 -5.22
C THR A 54 15.46 11.35 -6.18
N SER A 55 16.01 12.48 -5.70
CA SER A 55 16.89 13.35 -6.52
C SER A 55 18.17 12.68 -7.00
N GLU A 56 18.55 11.53 -6.43
CA GLU A 56 19.76 10.77 -6.78
C GLU A 56 19.46 9.60 -7.75
N ASN A 57 18.28 9.59 -8.40
CA ASN A 57 17.78 8.51 -9.24
C ASN A 57 17.72 7.15 -8.53
N LEU A 58 17.51 7.17 -7.20
CA LEU A 58 17.22 6.00 -6.38
C LEU A 58 15.73 5.93 -6.06
N ILE A 59 15.21 4.75 -5.80
CA ILE A 59 13.83 4.47 -5.43
C ILE A 59 13.73 4.24 -3.93
N THR A 60 12.71 4.84 -3.33
CA THR A 60 12.36 4.72 -1.92
C THR A 60 10.85 4.59 -1.75
N LEU A 61 10.37 4.41 -0.51
CA LEU A 61 8.95 4.49 -0.21
C LEU A 61 8.55 5.93 0.10
N LYS A 62 7.45 6.39 -0.50
CA LYS A 62 6.89 7.74 -0.32
C LYS A 62 6.67 8.08 1.15
N ASN A 63 6.11 7.15 1.92
CA ASN A 63 5.79 7.33 3.33
C ASN A 63 7.03 7.41 4.24
N LEU A 64 8.23 7.03 3.76
CA LEU A 64 9.48 7.27 4.50
C LEU A 64 9.96 8.71 4.38
N LYS A 65 9.54 9.43 3.34
CA LYS A 65 9.94 10.82 3.07
C LYS A 65 8.81 11.83 3.34
N THR A 66 7.58 11.35 3.55
CA THR A 66 6.40 12.20 3.79
C THR A 66 6.15 12.30 5.30
N PRO A 67 6.24 13.50 5.91
CA PRO A 67 5.88 13.69 7.30
C PRO A 67 4.42 13.31 7.56
N LEU A 68 4.12 12.77 8.75
CA LEU A 68 2.78 12.31 9.11
C LEU A 68 1.68 13.37 8.89
N LYS A 69 2.00 14.64 9.17
CA LYS A 69 1.07 15.77 8.98
C LYS A 69 0.72 16.07 7.52
N ASP A 70 1.59 15.66 6.59
CA ASP A 70 1.47 15.95 5.16
C ASP A 70 0.88 14.76 4.39
N GLU A 71 0.83 13.57 5.01
CA GLU A 71 0.23 12.36 4.46
C GLU A 71 -1.30 12.44 4.45
N VAL A 72 -1.92 11.79 3.46
CA VAL A 72 -3.38 11.67 3.36
C VAL A 72 -3.80 10.28 3.84
N PHE A 73 -4.54 10.23 4.93
CA PHE A 73 -5.12 9.01 5.47
C PHE A 73 -6.55 8.86 4.98
N SER A 74 -6.89 7.65 4.52
CA SER A 74 -8.27 7.27 4.22
C SER A 74 -8.76 6.33 5.32
N PHE A 75 -9.81 6.73 6.01
CA PHE A 75 -10.50 5.89 6.99
C PHE A 75 -11.76 5.37 6.31
N ILE A 76 -11.93 4.06 6.30
CA ILE A 76 -13.01 3.38 5.58
C ILE A 76 -13.72 2.49 6.58
N ASP A 77 -15.04 2.56 6.56
CA ASP A 77 -15.94 1.67 7.28
C ASP A 77 -16.80 0.92 6.25
N LEU A 78 -16.96 -0.39 6.45
CA LEU A 78 -17.62 -1.28 5.49
C LEU A 78 -18.61 -2.17 6.22
N GLU A 79 -19.87 -2.13 5.77
CA GLU A 79 -20.89 -3.08 6.21
C GLU A 79 -21.18 -4.07 5.09
N THR A 80 -21.28 -5.35 5.43
CA THR A 80 -21.44 -6.43 4.46
C THR A 80 -22.56 -7.39 4.85
N THR A 81 -23.06 -8.17 3.89
CA THR A 81 -24.06 -9.20 4.17
C THR A 81 -23.51 -10.41 4.96
N GLY A 82 -22.21 -10.42 5.24
CA GLY A 82 -21.53 -11.44 6.01
C GLY A 82 -20.01 -11.36 5.87
N SER A 83 -19.29 -12.26 6.54
CA SER A 83 -17.85 -12.13 6.80
C SER A 83 -16.92 -12.66 5.70
N CYS A 84 -17.46 -13.33 4.66
CA CYS A 84 -16.64 -13.89 3.58
C CYS A 84 -16.66 -12.98 2.34
N PRO A 85 -15.56 -12.29 1.98
CA PRO A 85 -15.52 -11.36 0.86
C PRO A 85 -15.77 -11.98 -0.53
N LEU A 86 -15.63 -13.31 -0.66
CA LEU A 86 -15.90 -14.04 -1.90
C LEU A 86 -17.37 -14.44 -2.07
N LYS A 87 -18.18 -14.31 -1.02
CA LYS A 87 -19.58 -14.81 -0.97
C LYS A 87 -20.60 -13.76 -0.57
N HIS A 88 -20.17 -12.71 0.11
CA HIS A 88 -21.04 -11.67 0.66
C HIS A 88 -20.77 -10.34 -0.05
N GLU A 89 -21.79 -9.52 -0.11
CA GLU A 89 -21.80 -8.25 -0.82
C GLU A 89 -21.59 -7.09 0.17
N ILE A 90 -21.13 -5.96 -0.37
CA ILE A 90 -21.03 -4.72 0.38
C ILE A 90 -22.41 -4.06 0.40
N LEU A 91 -22.90 -3.73 1.59
CA LEU A 91 -24.15 -2.99 1.81
C LEU A 91 -23.89 -1.49 1.88
N GLU A 92 -22.85 -1.10 2.63
CA GLU A 92 -22.55 0.30 2.94
C GLU A 92 -21.04 0.54 2.85
N ILE A 93 -20.67 1.73 2.37
CA ILE A 93 -19.29 2.23 2.41
C ILE A 93 -19.30 3.66 2.94
N GLY A 94 -18.76 3.84 4.14
CA GLY A 94 -18.40 5.14 4.67
C GLY A 94 -16.92 5.39 4.46
N ALA A 95 -16.53 6.58 3.98
CA ALA A 95 -15.12 6.94 3.92
C ALA A 95 -14.85 8.40 4.21
N VAL A 96 -13.74 8.68 4.90
CA VAL A 96 -13.22 10.03 5.09
C VAL A 96 -11.74 10.09 4.76
N GLN A 97 -11.34 11.15 4.07
CA GLN A 97 -9.92 11.46 3.85
C GLN A 97 -9.49 12.62 4.73
N VAL A 98 -8.36 12.44 5.41
CA VAL A 98 -7.83 13.40 6.38
C VAL A 98 -6.36 13.65 6.10
N ARG A 99 -5.91 14.90 6.24
CA ARG A 99 -4.50 15.29 6.19
C ARG A 99 -4.22 16.29 7.29
N GLY A 100 -3.21 16.00 8.12
CA GLY A 100 -2.84 16.88 9.24
C GLY A 100 -4.00 17.21 10.19
N GLY A 101 -4.90 16.24 10.42
CA GLY A 101 -6.10 16.41 11.25
C GLY A 101 -7.25 17.17 10.57
N LYS A 102 -7.12 17.58 9.31
CA LYS A 102 -8.18 18.27 8.55
C LYS A 102 -8.87 17.32 7.59
N LEU A 103 -10.20 17.37 7.59
CA LEU A 103 -11.04 16.65 6.64
C LEU A 103 -10.87 17.22 5.22
N LEU A 104 -10.65 16.34 4.25
CA LEU A 104 -10.52 16.68 2.84
C LEU A 104 -11.75 16.24 2.04
N ILE A 105 -12.17 14.99 2.22
CA ILE A 105 -13.26 14.35 1.48
C ILE A 105 -14.10 13.55 2.46
N VAL A 106 -15.41 13.52 2.20
CA VAL A 106 -16.39 12.65 2.86
C VAL A 106 -17.16 11.91 1.79
N LEU A 107 -17.08 10.59 1.81
CA LEU A 107 -18.05 9.71 1.17
C LEU A 107 -19.04 9.30 2.26
N LYS A 108 -20.28 9.75 2.11
CA LYS A 108 -21.34 9.33 3.01
C LYS A 108 -21.85 7.95 2.60
N PRO A 109 -22.26 7.13 3.58
CA PRO A 109 -22.90 5.87 3.29
C PRO A 109 -24.17 6.05 2.44
N LEU A 110 -24.44 5.04 1.61
CA LEU A 110 -25.59 4.97 0.71
C LEU A 110 -26.88 4.62 1.45
#